data_AF-A0AAW0W8C3-F1
#
_entry.id   AF-A0AAW0W8C3-F1
#
_cell.length_a   1.000
_cell.length_b   1.000
_cell.length_c   1.000
_cell.angle_alpha   90.00
_cell.angle_beta   90.00
_cell.angle_gamma   90.00
#
_symmetry.space_group_name_H-M   'P 1'
#
loop_
_entity.id
_entity.type
_entity.pdbx_description
1 polymer ?
#
loop_
_entity_poly.entity_id
_entity_poly.type
_entity_poly.pdbx_seq_one_letter_code
_entity_poly.pdbx_strand_id
1 'polypeptide(L)'
;GVMLGPSWLGLHRGQGQQEWLWLSGAKFNYTRWHDPASLPDDTSTSYCAVMEEDGDWSAVSCDDQDSAYVICDFTPGHNPFVLVGPVVVVCGVIILILGFEVCLRRKEFLEKNLEVITDVEEEPQVGGGIVNYGFGHSEIDRT
;
A
#
# COMPACT_ATOMS: atom_id res chain seq x y z
N GLY A 1 -38.61 3.51 -7.83
CA GLY A 1 -39.26 3.83 -9.11
C GLY A 1 -39.88 2.56 -9.66
N VAL A 2 -40.72 2.66 -10.68
CA VAL A 2 -41.18 1.49 -11.45
C VAL A 2 -40.14 1.21 -12.53
N MET A 3 -39.81 -0.06 -12.78
CA MET A 3 -39.05 -0.43 -14.00
C MET A 3 -40.03 -0.41 -15.17
N LEU A 4 -39.61 0.13 -16.32
CA LEU A 4 -40.49 0.39 -17.46
C LEU A 4 -40.19 -0.61 -18.59
N GLY A 5 -40.37 -1.90 -18.29
CA GLY A 5 -40.03 -3.01 -19.16
C GLY A 5 -38.80 -3.82 -18.72
N PRO A 6 -38.42 -4.85 -19.51
CA PRO A 6 -37.38 -5.82 -19.18
C PRO A 6 -36.01 -5.19 -18.93
N SER A 7 -35.23 -5.83 -18.04
CA SER A 7 -33.88 -5.40 -17.67
C SER A 7 -32.89 -6.57 -17.67
N TRP A 8 -31.84 -6.49 -18.48
CA TRP A 8 -30.72 -7.43 -18.49
C TRP A 8 -30.05 -7.52 -17.12
N LEU A 9 -29.83 -8.76 -16.67
CA LEU A 9 -29.01 -9.10 -15.51
C LEU A 9 -27.62 -9.54 -15.96
N GLY A 10 -26.62 -9.39 -15.08
CA GLY A 10 -25.28 -9.94 -15.29
C GLY A 10 -25.17 -11.46 -15.15
N LEU A 11 -26.23 -12.22 -15.48
CA LEU A 11 -26.33 -13.68 -15.36
C LEU A 11 -26.49 -14.30 -16.76
N HIS A 12 -25.63 -15.26 -17.09
CA HIS A 12 -25.58 -15.87 -18.42
C HIS A 12 -25.22 -17.36 -18.38
N ARG A 13 -25.50 -18.06 -19.48
CA ARG A 13 -25.04 -19.43 -19.80
C ARG A 13 -24.50 -19.41 -21.22
N GLY A 14 -23.19 -19.61 -21.38
CA GLY A 14 -22.54 -19.59 -22.69
C GLY A 14 -22.90 -20.80 -23.56
N GLN A 15 -22.65 -20.68 -24.87
CA GLN A 15 -22.72 -21.82 -25.77
C GLN A 15 -21.79 -22.95 -25.28
N GLY A 16 -22.28 -24.19 -25.29
CA GLY A 16 -21.59 -25.36 -24.74
C GLY A 16 -21.56 -25.46 -23.21
N GLN A 17 -22.16 -24.50 -22.48
CA GLN A 17 -22.26 -24.54 -21.02
C GLN A 17 -23.66 -24.97 -20.58
N GLN A 18 -23.74 -25.79 -19.52
CA GLN A 18 -25.00 -26.17 -18.88
C GLN A 18 -25.29 -25.35 -17.61
N GLU A 19 -24.24 -24.78 -17.00
CA GLU A 19 -24.32 -23.99 -15.76
C GLU A 19 -24.55 -22.50 -16.04
N TRP A 20 -25.33 -21.84 -15.18
CA TRP A 20 -25.52 -20.39 -15.19
C TRP A 20 -24.48 -19.70 -14.30
N LEU A 21 -23.90 -18.60 -14.80
CA LEU A 21 -22.76 -17.88 -14.21
C LEU A 21 -23.03 -16.37 -14.12
N TRP A 22 -22.61 -15.76 -13.01
CA TRP A 22 -22.62 -14.30 -12.87
C TRP A 22 -21.32 -13.70 -13.44
N LEU A 23 -21.44 -12.62 -14.23
CA LEU A 23 -20.31 -11.85 -14.77
C LEU A 23 -19.39 -11.28 -13.67
N SER A 24 -19.89 -11.10 -12.46
CA SER A 24 -19.13 -10.67 -11.28
C SER A 24 -18.28 -11.79 -10.65
N GLY A 25 -18.39 -13.03 -11.13
CA GLY A 25 -17.78 -14.21 -10.48
C GLY A 25 -18.46 -14.62 -9.17
N ALA A 26 -19.62 -14.03 -8.83
CA ALA A 26 -20.42 -14.41 -7.68
C ALA A 26 -20.95 -15.85 -7.82
N LYS A 27 -21.12 -16.55 -6.70
CA LYS A 27 -21.67 -17.90 -6.69
C LYS A 27 -23.15 -17.88 -7.08
N PHE A 28 -23.53 -18.68 -8.08
CA PHE A 28 -24.92 -18.88 -8.44
C PHE A 28 -25.62 -19.78 -7.40
N ASN A 29 -26.24 -19.16 -6.39
CA ASN A 29 -26.88 -19.84 -5.26
C ASN A 29 -28.32 -19.37 -4.95
N TYR A 30 -28.84 -18.43 -5.72
CA TYR A 30 -30.19 -17.89 -5.62
C TYR A 30 -30.75 -17.67 -7.01
N THR A 31 -32.01 -18.05 -7.21
CA THR A 31 -32.73 -17.94 -8.47
C THR A 31 -34.16 -17.46 -8.24
N ARG A 32 -34.74 -16.81 -9.24
CA ARG A 32 -36.18 -16.52 -9.29
C ARG A 32 -36.69 -16.56 -10.73
N TRP A 33 -36.59 -17.72 -11.35
CA TRP A 33 -37.10 -17.93 -12.71
C TRP A 33 -38.64 -17.91 -12.71
N HIS A 34 -39.25 -17.18 -13.64
CA HIS A 34 -40.71 -17.03 -13.78
C HIS A 34 -41.39 -18.39 -14.06
N ASP A 35 -40.84 -19.17 -15.00
CA ASP A 35 -41.11 -20.60 -15.11
C ASP A 35 -39.78 -21.40 -15.21
N PRO A 36 -39.37 -22.12 -14.15
CA PRO A 36 -38.21 -23.00 -14.19
C PRO A 36 -38.30 -24.14 -15.22
N ALA A 37 -39.51 -24.52 -15.66
CA ALA A 37 -39.72 -25.55 -16.67
C ALA A 37 -39.62 -25.01 -18.12
N SER A 38 -39.66 -23.68 -18.31
CA SER A 38 -39.43 -23.04 -19.61
C SER A 38 -37.95 -22.74 -19.88
N LEU A 39 -37.04 -23.09 -18.97
CA LEU A 39 -35.60 -22.90 -19.17
C LEU A 39 -35.09 -23.77 -20.33
N PRO A 40 -34.33 -23.21 -21.28
CA PRO A 40 -33.84 -23.97 -22.43
C PRO A 40 -32.87 -25.07 -21.99
N ASP A 41 -33.06 -26.29 -22.48
CA ASP A 41 -32.21 -27.45 -22.17
C ASP A 41 -31.05 -27.63 -23.18
N ASP A 42 -31.06 -26.89 -24.29
CA ASP A 42 -29.96 -26.92 -25.26
C ASP A 42 -28.75 -26.09 -24.81
N THR A 43 -27.56 -26.59 -25.15
CA THR A 43 -26.30 -25.84 -25.03
C THR A 43 -25.82 -25.30 -26.38
N SER A 44 -26.71 -25.17 -27.36
CA SER A 44 -26.37 -24.76 -28.73
C SER A 44 -26.42 -23.24 -28.92
N THR A 45 -27.26 -22.56 -28.14
CA THR A 45 -27.39 -21.09 -28.10
C THR A 45 -26.78 -20.54 -26.80
N SER A 46 -26.36 -19.28 -26.80
CA SER A 46 -25.99 -18.54 -25.57
C SER A 46 -27.24 -17.89 -24.97
N TYR A 47 -27.43 -18.05 -23.66
CA TYR A 47 -28.61 -17.56 -22.95
C TYR A 47 -28.23 -16.54 -21.88
N CYS A 48 -28.98 -15.44 -21.83
CA CYS A 48 -28.78 -14.34 -20.91
C CYS A 48 -30.08 -14.09 -20.14
N ALA A 49 -29.97 -13.75 -18.85
CA ALA A 49 -31.14 -13.58 -18.01
C ALA A 49 -31.66 -12.13 -18.03
N VAL A 50 -32.98 -11.99 -18.12
CA VAL A 50 -33.71 -10.74 -18.07
C VAL A 50 -34.61 -10.77 -16.84
N MET A 51 -34.70 -9.64 -16.13
CA MET A 51 -35.68 -9.41 -15.06
C MET A 51 -36.90 -8.70 -15.63
N GLU A 52 -38.09 -9.21 -15.32
CA GLU A 52 -39.38 -8.68 -15.74
C GLU A 52 -39.98 -7.70 -14.72
N GLU A 53 -41.15 -7.12 -15.00
CA GLU A 53 -41.74 -6.05 -14.19
C GLU A 53 -42.22 -6.51 -12.80
N ASP A 54 -42.46 -7.81 -12.62
CA ASP A 54 -42.75 -8.46 -11.33
C ASP A 54 -41.47 -8.73 -10.49
N GLY A 55 -40.30 -8.67 -11.12
CA GLY A 55 -39.00 -9.00 -10.53
C GLY A 55 -38.61 -10.48 -10.60
N ASP A 56 -39.38 -11.30 -11.34
CA ASP A 56 -39.00 -12.66 -11.73
C ASP A 56 -38.13 -12.61 -12.99
N TRP A 57 -37.50 -13.74 -13.34
CA TRP A 57 -36.47 -13.81 -14.37
C TRP A 57 -36.87 -14.74 -15.52
N SER A 58 -36.59 -14.33 -16.75
CA SER A 58 -36.69 -15.17 -17.95
C SER A 58 -35.33 -15.34 -18.63
N ALA A 59 -35.21 -16.40 -19.43
CA ALA A 59 -34.00 -16.73 -20.17
C ALA A 59 -34.22 -16.47 -21.67
N VAL A 60 -33.48 -15.51 -22.23
CA VAL A 60 -33.56 -15.11 -23.64
C VAL A 60 -32.20 -15.31 -24.33
N SER A 61 -32.15 -15.25 -25.65
CA SER A 61 -30.88 -15.33 -26.38
C SER A 61 -29.98 -14.14 -26.02
N CYS A 62 -28.68 -14.36 -25.80
CA CYS A 62 -27.73 -13.24 -25.65
C CYS A 62 -27.55 -12.45 -26.97
N ASP A 63 -27.90 -13.04 -28.11
CA ASP A 63 -27.85 -12.40 -29.44
C ASP A 63 -29.16 -11.67 -29.80
N ASP A 64 -30.13 -11.58 -28.88
CA ASP A 64 -31.36 -10.82 -29.09
C ASP A 64 -31.09 -9.31 -29.13
N GLN A 65 -31.81 -8.60 -29.99
CA GLN A 65 -31.63 -7.17 -30.26
C GLN A 65 -32.70 -6.30 -29.59
N ASP A 66 -33.63 -6.90 -28.85
CA ASP A 66 -34.64 -6.17 -28.08
C ASP A 66 -34.01 -5.23 -27.02
N SER A 67 -34.46 -3.99 -27.03
CA SER A 67 -33.86 -2.88 -26.27
C SER A 67 -34.30 -2.86 -24.79
N ALA A 68 -33.86 -3.85 -24.02
CA ALA A 68 -34.01 -3.91 -22.58
C ALA A 68 -33.00 -2.98 -21.85
N TYR A 69 -33.34 -2.58 -20.62
CA TYR A 69 -32.42 -1.85 -19.74
C TYR A 69 -31.30 -2.76 -19.22
N VAL A 70 -30.30 -2.23 -18.51
CA VAL A 70 -29.20 -3.02 -17.93
C VAL A 70 -29.02 -2.70 -16.45
N ILE A 71 -28.96 -3.73 -15.60
CA ILE A 71 -28.71 -3.59 -14.16
C ILE A 71 -27.23 -3.91 -13.88
N CYS A 72 -26.48 -2.89 -13.46
CA CYS A 72 -25.08 -3.02 -13.07
C CYS A 72 -24.94 -3.19 -11.55
N ASP A 73 -24.26 -4.25 -11.12
CA ASP A 73 -23.69 -4.34 -9.77
C ASP A 73 -22.32 -3.63 -9.73
N PHE A 74 -21.99 -3.00 -8.60
CA PHE A 74 -20.71 -2.36 -8.36
C PHE A 74 -20.21 -2.68 -6.95
N THR A 75 -19.40 -3.72 -6.85
CA THR A 75 -18.63 -4.01 -5.64
C THR A 75 -17.36 -3.13 -5.63
N PRO A 76 -17.15 -2.26 -4.62
CA PRO A 76 -15.95 -1.42 -4.54
C PRO A 76 -14.71 -2.24 -4.15
N GLY A 77 -14.11 -2.91 -5.14
CA GLY A 77 -12.97 -3.81 -4.95
C GLY A 77 -11.68 -3.09 -4.53
N HIS A 78 -11.18 -3.43 -3.34
CA HIS A 78 -9.79 -3.25 -2.89
C HIS A 78 -9.09 -1.93 -3.28
N ASN A 79 -9.42 -0.83 -2.59
CA ASN A 79 -8.57 0.36 -2.56
C ASN A 79 -7.19 0.02 -1.95
N PRO A 80 -6.07 0.03 -2.70
CA PRO A 80 -4.75 -0.32 -2.14
C PRO A 80 -4.32 0.65 -1.04
N PHE A 81 -4.80 1.89 -1.10
CA PHE A 81 -4.59 2.94 -0.10
C PHE A 81 -5.01 2.53 1.33
N VAL A 82 -5.98 1.62 1.48
CA VAL A 82 -6.45 1.13 2.79
C VAL A 82 -5.38 0.31 3.51
N LEU A 83 -4.48 -0.36 2.77
CA LEU A 83 -3.35 -1.10 3.32
C LEU A 83 -2.05 -0.27 3.30
N VAL A 84 -1.83 0.50 2.22
CA VAL A 84 -0.64 1.35 2.07
C VAL A 84 -0.59 2.46 3.13
N GLY A 85 -1.72 3.09 3.48
CA GLY A 85 -1.77 4.15 4.49
C GLY A 85 -1.23 3.72 5.86
N PRO A 86 -1.81 2.67 6.50
CA PRO A 86 -1.31 2.14 7.76
C PRO A 86 0.16 1.71 7.72
N VAL A 87 0.60 1.07 6.62
CA VAL A 87 2.01 0.64 6.47
C VAL A 87 2.95 1.84 6.41
N VAL A 88 2.63 2.89 5.65
CA VAL A 88 3.44 4.12 5.58
C VAL A 88 3.51 4.83 6.93
N VAL A 89 2.40 4.89 7.69
CA VAL A 89 2.38 5.48 9.04
C VAL A 89 3.26 4.67 10.00
N VAL A 90 3.13 3.34 10.03
CA VAL A 90 3.95 2.47 10.90
C VAL A 90 5.43 2.57 10.55
N CYS A 91 5.79 2.52 9.27
CA CYS A 91 7.18 2.71 8.82
C CYS A 91 7.72 4.10 9.20
N GLY A 92 6.92 5.16 9.05
CA GLY A 92 7.30 6.52 9.45
C GLY A 92 7.58 6.63 10.95
N VAL A 93 6.72 6.05 11.79
CA VAL A 93 6.93 6.01 13.25
C VAL A 93 8.19 5.22 13.63
N ILE A 94 8.43 4.06 13.00
CA ILE A 94 9.64 3.26 13.23
C ILE A 94 10.90 4.04 12.83
N ILE A 95 10.90 4.71 11.66
CA ILE A 95 12.02 5.53 11.19
C ILE A 95 12.30 6.70 12.14
N LEU A 96 11.25 7.34 12.69
CA LEU A 96 11.39 8.42 13.68
C LEU A 96 11.98 7.91 15.01
N ILE A 97 11.54 6.75 15.50
CA ILE A 97 12.06 6.14 16.74
C ILE A 97 13.53 5.74 16.57
N LEU A 98 13.86 5.00 15.50
CA LEU A 98 15.24 4.58 15.22
C LEU A 98 16.15 5.77 14.96
N GLY A 99 15.67 6.79 14.23
CA GLY A 99 16.38 8.05 14.01
C GLY A 99 16.64 8.81 15.31
N PHE A 100 15.66 8.86 16.21
CA PHE A 100 15.80 9.48 17.53
C PHE A 100 16.82 8.74 18.40
N GLU A 101 16.76 7.41 18.48
CA GLU A 101 17.77 6.61 19.19
C GLU A 101 19.20 6.82 18.64
N VAL A 102 19.37 6.82 17.31
CA VAL A 102 20.68 7.07 16.68
C VAL A 102 21.16 8.49 16.95
N CYS A 103 20.26 9.49 16.92
CA CYS A 103 20.59 10.88 17.26
C CYS A 103 21.00 11.05 18.74
N LEU A 104 20.30 10.41 19.68
CA LEU A 104 20.67 10.42 21.10
C LEU A 104 22.04 9.76 21.32
N ARG A 105 22.25 8.55 20.79
CA ARG A 105 23.55 7.84 20.89
C ARG A 105 24.69 8.64 20.26
N ARG A 106 24.43 9.33 19.14
CA ARG A 106 25.41 10.24 18.51
C ARG A 106 25.68 11.48 19.35
N LYS A 107 24.67 12.05 20.01
CA LYS A 107 24.84 13.18 20.95
C LYS A 107 25.72 12.78 22.12
N GLU A 108 25.42 11.66 22.80
CA GLU A 108 26.24 11.15 23.91
C GLU A 108 27.69 10.87 23.49
N PHE A 109 27.89 10.29 22.31
CA PHE A 109 29.23 10.01 21.78
C PHE A 109 30.00 11.31 21.47
N LEU A 110 29.32 12.34 20.94
CA LEU A 110 29.94 13.64 20.70
C LEU A 110 30.26 14.38 22.01
N GLU A 111 29.40 14.31 23.02
CA GLU A 111 29.64 14.95 24.33
C GLU A 111 30.81 14.29 25.06
N LYS A 112 30.83 12.96 25.15
CA LYS A 112 31.95 12.19 25.76
C LYS A 112 33.28 12.41 25.03
N ASN A 113 33.26 12.60 23.71
CA ASN A 113 34.47 12.92 22.94
C ASN A 113 34.85 14.41 22.98
N LEU A 114 33.95 15.30 23.43
CA LEU A 114 34.22 16.73 23.59
C LEU A 114 34.88 17.00 24.95
N GLU A 115 34.45 16.31 26.00
CA GLU A 115 35.10 16.31 27.33
C GLU A 115 36.57 15.84 27.22
N VAL A 116 36.85 14.82 26.41
CA VAL A 116 38.23 14.33 26.12
C VAL A 116 39.14 15.39 25.47
N ILE A 117 38.59 16.48 24.93
CA ILE A 117 39.38 17.57 24.30
C ILE A 117 39.71 18.69 25.31
N THR A 118 38.95 18.83 26.40
CA THR A 118 39.18 19.91 27.39
C THR A 118 40.23 19.60 28.45
N ASP A 119 40.56 18.32 28.67
CA ASP A 119 41.41 17.86 29.78
C ASP A 119 42.93 17.93 29.50
N VAL A 120 43.37 18.78 28.56
CA VAL A 120 44.77 18.83 28.06
C VAL A 120 45.52 20.11 28.47
N GLU A 121 44.85 21.11 29.07
CA GLU A 121 45.45 22.39 29.44
C GLU A 121 45.54 22.57 30.98
N GLU A 122 46.48 21.84 31.61
CA GLU A 122 46.92 22.09 32.99
C GLU A 122 48.35 22.69 32.99
N GLU A 123 48.56 23.80 33.71
CA GLU A 123 49.74 24.66 33.54
C GLU A 123 51.08 24.07 34.04
N PRO A 124 52.22 24.46 33.44
CA PRO A 124 53.55 24.03 33.89
C PRO A 124 53.93 24.61 35.26
N GLN A 125 54.01 23.74 36.26
CA GLN A 125 54.40 24.08 37.64
C GLN A 125 55.82 24.70 37.70
N VAL A 126 55.92 25.94 38.19
CA VAL A 126 57.18 26.69 38.32
C VAL A 126 58.00 26.19 39.52
N GLY A 127 58.87 25.20 39.28
CA GLY A 127 59.88 24.74 40.25
C GLY A 127 61.16 25.58 40.20
N GLY A 128 61.45 26.32 41.27
CA GLY A 128 62.60 27.23 41.31
C GLY A 128 63.97 26.53 41.48
N GLY A 129 64.97 27.00 40.74
CA GLY A 129 66.38 26.55 40.82
C GLY A 129 67.34 27.59 40.22
N ILE A 130 68.59 27.62 40.69
CA ILE A 130 69.58 28.67 40.40
C ILE A 130 71.03 28.10 40.39
N VAL A 131 72.04 28.73 39.79
CA VAL A 131 72.05 30.01 39.05
C VAL A 131 72.06 29.76 37.52
N ASN A 132 72.99 30.10 36.62
CA ASN A 132 74.25 30.86 36.67
C ASN A 132 74.56 31.48 35.29
N TYR A 133 75.24 32.64 35.26
CA TYR A 133 75.63 33.33 34.01
C TYR A 133 77.11 33.12 33.70
N GLY A 134 77.41 32.16 32.82
CA GLY A 134 78.75 31.94 32.26
C GLY A 134 79.04 32.91 31.12
N PHE A 135 79.80 33.98 31.38
CA PHE A 135 80.23 34.93 30.36
C PHE A 135 81.42 34.41 29.55
N GLY A 136 81.29 34.36 28.23
CA GLY A 136 82.36 33.94 27.30
C GLY A 136 82.16 34.57 25.91
N HIS A 137 83.23 35.17 25.37
CA HIS A 137 83.25 35.93 24.12
C HIS A 137 84.46 35.49 23.27
N SER A 138 84.61 36.04 22.05
CA SER A 138 85.71 35.74 21.07
C SER A 138 85.61 34.34 20.40
N GLU A 139 85.94 34.16 19.11
CA GLU A 139 86.09 35.14 18.01
C GLU A 139 85.78 34.51 16.63
N ILE A 140 85.92 35.31 15.58
CA ILE A 140 85.82 34.95 14.16
C ILE A 140 87.12 34.31 13.69
N ASP A 141 87.06 33.32 12.79
CA ASP A 141 88.00 33.28 11.66
C ASP A 141 87.34 32.75 10.38
N ARG A 142 87.96 33.03 9.22
CA ARG A 142 87.48 32.71 7.87
C ARG A 142 88.66 32.25 7.00
N THR A 143 88.64 30.99 6.61
CA THR A 143 89.46 30.42 5.52
C THR A 143 88.62 29.51 4.65
#